data_AF-A0A9X3ZH95-F1
#
_entry.id   AF-A0A9X3ZH95-F1
#
_cell.length_a   1.000
_cell.length_b   1.000
_cell.length_c   1.000
_cell.angle_alpha   90.00
_cell.angle_beta   90.00
_cell.angle_gamma   90.00
#
_symmetry.space_group_name_H-M   'P 1'
#
loop_
_entity.id
_entity.type
_entity.pdbx_description
1 polymer ?
#
loop_
_entity_poly.entity_id
_entity_poly.type
_entity_poly.pdbx_seq_one_letter_code
_entity_poly.pdbx_strand_id
1 'polypeptide(L)'
;MMRRSFLVFVTGICLCSGQAHPEGSGFERTVVEHKGLEDVFRQYGVDGAFILLDVENDRLHAVNRDRVADRRFPASTFKIANSLIALETGAVSNEDEVIPYGGKPQPIKVWERDMTLGEAMKVSNVAVFQEVARRVGLDGYQEWLSTLGYGNEQVGSDVERFWLRGPLAISPVEQAEFAARLASGTLPASKSSQSTVRDLLLVGRNGQDRLYAKTGWSISAKPQIGWWVGWVEKGDGSIYAFALTIDIVSRRDVDQRKPLGKALLKALRVYP
;
A
#
# COMPACT_ATOMS: atom_id res chain seq x y z
N MET A 1 34.41 -31.18 63.30
CA MET A 1 33.62 -29.94 63.45
C MET A 1 33.24 -29.48 62.05
N MET A 2 31.94 -29.40 61.75
CA MET A 2 31.32 -28.71 60.58
C MET A 2 31.64 -29.30 59.18
N ARG A 3 30.74 -29.37 58.21
CA ARG A 3 29.33 -28.93 58.09
C ARG A 3 28.70 -29.67 56.90
N ARG A 4 27.41 -29.96 57.03
CA ARG A 4 26.50 -30.33 55.92
C ARG A 4 26.42 -29.17 54.92
N SER A 5 26.33 -29.48 53.62
CA SER A 5 25.83 -28.54 52.62
C SER A 5 24.68 -29.17 51.85
N PHE A 6 23.51 -28.58 52.07
CA PHE A 6 22.28 -28.74 51.29
C PHE A 6 22.50 -28.21 49.88
N LEU A 7 22.05 -28.96 48.87
CA LEU A 7 21.82 -28.42 47.53
C LEU A 7 20.33 -28.05 47.43
N VAL A 8 20.05 -26.76 47.43
CA VAL A 8 18.71 -26.19 47.22
C VAL A 8 18.44 -26.17 45.72
N PHE A 9 17.42 -26.90 45.27
CA PHE A 9 16.83 -26.72 43.94
C PHE A 9 16.01 -25.44 43.96
N VAL A 10 16.52 -24.38 43.32
CA VAL A 10 15.73 -23.18 43.02
C VAL A 10 14.96 -23.45 41.73
N THR A 11 13.67 -23.74 41.85
CA THR A 11 12.72 -23.68 40.73
C THR A 11 12.56 -22.22 40.29
N GLY A 12 13.25 -21.84 39.22
CA GLY A 12 13.04 -20.57 38.54
C GLY A 12 11.70 -20.57 37.82
N ILE A 13 10.73 -19.83 38.38
CA ILE A 13 9.48 -19.48 37.71
C ILE A 13 9.84 -18.47 36.62
N CYS A 14 9.75 -18.90 35.35
CA CYS A 14 9.84 -18.01 34.21
C CYS A 14 8.54 -17.21 34.14
N LEU A 15 8.56 -16.00 34.70
CA LEU A 15 7.53 -14.99 34.48
C LEU A 15 7.68 -14.46 33.05
N CYS A 16 7.02 -15.11 32.10
CA CYS A 16 6.74 -14.48 30.80
C CYS A 16 5.77 -13.33 31.04
N SER A 17 6.30 -12.12 31.20
CA SER A 17 5.54 -10.88 31.11
C SER A 17 5.08 -10.71 29.66
N GLY A 18 3.95 -11.34 29.31
CA GLY A 18 3.20 -11.00 28.11
C GLY A 18 2.67 -9.59 28.27
N GLN A 19 3.29 -8.63 27.57
CA GLN A 19 2.67 -7.32 27.39
C GLN A 19 1.48 -7.51 26.44
N ALA A 20 0.28 -7.48 27.02
CA ALA A 20 -0.96 -7.39 26.29
C ALA A 20 -0.93 -6.10 25.44
N HIS A 21 -1.15 -6.25 24.14
CA HIS A 21 -1.50 -5.13 23.27
C HIS A 21 -2.80 -4.50 23.80
N PRO A 22 -2.92 -3.17 23.85
CA PRO A 22 -4.17 -2.55 24.22
C PRO A 22 -5.20 -2.83 23.12
N GLU A 23 -6.19 -3.64 23.44
CA GLU A 23 -7.41 -3.79 22.66
C GLU A 23 -8.07 -2.42 22.52
N GLY A 24 -8.07 -1.89 21.29
CA GLY A 24 -8.82 -0.70 20.94
C GLY A 24 -10.32 -0.97 21.09
N SER A 25 -11.01 -0.02 21.70
CA SER A 25 -12.44 -0.01 22.05
C SER A 25 -13.36 -0.61 20.96
N GLY A 26 -14.14 -1.62 21.36
CA GLY A 26 -15.10 -2.34 20.53
C GLY A 26 -16.33 -1.53 20.11
N PHE A 27 -16.16 -0.70 19.08
CA PHE A 27 -17.23 -0.45 18.11
C PHE A 27 -16.80 -1.05 16.78
N GLU A 28 -17.61 -1.97 16.24
CA GLU A 28 -17.37 -2.55 14.92
C GLU A 28 -17.37 -1.42 13.88
N ARG A 29 -16.31 -1.34 13.08
CA ARG A 29 -16.17 -0.31 12.05
C ARG A 29 -17.40 -0.31 11.14
N THR A 30 -18.03 0.85 10.99
CA THR A 30 -19.23 0.97 10.16
C THR A 30 -18.88 0.90 8.67
N VAL A 31 -19.56 0.01 7.94
CA VAL A 31 -19.47 -0.10 6.48
C VAL A 31 -20.78 0.38 5.84
N VAL A 32 -20.70 1.48 5.09
CA VAL A 32 -21.80 2.03 4.29
C VAL A 32 -21.65 1.53 2.85
N GLU A 33 -22.63 0.77 2.40
CA GLU A 33 -22.67 0.24 1.04
C GLU A 33 -23.46 1.16 0.11
N HIS A 34 -22.84 1.53 -1.02
CA HIS A 34 -23.39 2.47 -2.00
C HIS A 34 -23.82 1.75 -3.28
N LYS A 35 -24.90 0.97 -3.21
CA LYS A 35 -25.43 0.18 -4.35
C LYS A 35 -25.74 1.01 -5.60
N GLY A 36 -26.06 2.30 -5.44
CA GLY A 36 -26.32 3.20 -6.57
C GLY A 36 -25.06 3.65 -7.33
N LEU A 37 -23.86 3.46 -6.77
CA LEU A 37 -22.60 3.84 -7.41
C LEU A 37 -22.00 2.74 -8.30
N GLU A 38 -22.61 1.56 -8.33
CA GLU A 38 -22.25 0.48 -9.26
C GLU A 38 -22.46 0.90 -10.72
N ASP A 39 -23.45 1.75 -10.99
CA ASP A 39 -23.70 2.29 -12.33
C ASP A 39 -22.54 3.15 -12.86
N VAL A 40 -21.74 3.74 -11.98
CA VAL A 40 -20.54 4.48 -12.40
C VAL A 40 -19.56 3.51 -13.09
N PHE A 41 -19.33 2.31 -12.55
CA PHE A 41 -18.50 1.30 -13.21
C PHE A 41 -19.02 0.96 -14.62
N ARG A 42 -20.34 0.80 -14.76
CA ARG A 42 -21.00 0.54 -16.06
C ARG A 42 -20.81 1.67 -17.07
N GLN A 43 -20.87 2.94 -16.64
CA GLN A 43 -20.61 4.10 -17.50
C GLN A 43 -19.18 4.11 -18.06
N TYR A 44 -18.23 3.56 -17.30
CA TYR A 44 -16.83 3.41 -17.71
C TYR A 44 -16.56 2.07 -18.43
N GLY A 45 -17.57 1.21 -18.59
CA GLY A 45 -17.47 -0.05 -19.32
C GLY A 45 -16.56 -1.09 -18.66
N VAL A 46 -16.41 -1.04 -17.34
CA VAL A 46 -15.52 -1.94 -16.57
C VAL A 46 -16.24 -2.47 -15.34
N ASP A 47 -15.86 -3.65 -14.87
CA ASP A 47 -16.26 -4.18 -13.57
C ASP A 47 -15.16 -3.94 -12.54
N GLY A 48 -15.51 -3.78 -11.27
CA GLY A 48 -14.53 -3.52 -10.23
C GLY A 48 -15.12 -3.34 -8.85
N ALA A 49 -14.34 -2.75 -7.95
CA ALA A 49 -14.77 -2.42 -6.59
C ALA A 49 -14.04 -1.19 -6.09
N PHE A 50 -14.71 -0.42 -5.25
CA PHE A 50 -14.16 0.79 -4.65
C PHE A 50 -14.44 0.81 -3.17
N ILE A 51 -13.43 1.19 -2.39
CA ILE A 51 -13.54 1.41 -0.97
C ILE A 51 -12.91 2.76 -0.63
N LEU A 52 -13.57 3.51 0.23
CA LEU A 52 -13.08 4.76 0.80
C LEU A 52 -13.19 4.69 2.32
N LEU A 53 -12.09 4.92 3.02
CA LEU A 53 -12.01 5.09 4.46
C LEU A 53 -12.02 6.59 4.77
N ASP A 54 -13.11 7.05 5.38
CA ASP A 54 -13.16 8.31 6.12
C ASP A 54 -12.44 8.06 7.46
N VAL A 55 -11.24 8.66 7.59
CA VAL A 55 -10.33 8.40 8.71
C VAL A 55 -10.85 9.01 10.01
N GLU A 56 -11.50 10.18 9.93
CA GLU A 56 -11.97 10.88 11.12
C GLU A 56 -13.15 10.18 11.78
N ASN A 57 -14.06 9.65 10.96
CA ASN A 57 -15.27 9.00 11.43
C ASN A 57 -15.14 7.46 11.53
N ASP A 58 -13.95 6.91 11.28
CA ASP A 58 -13.66 5.47 11.15
C ASP A 58 -14.76 4.74 10.37
N ARG A 59 -15.03 5.21 9.15
CA ARG A 59 -16.15 4.73 8.33
C ARG A 59 -15.69 4.31 6.95
N LEU A 60 -16.11 3.12 6.54
CA LEU A 60 -15.87 2.60 5.20
C LEU A 60 -17.08 2.87 4.29
N HIS A 61 -16.82 3.34 3.09
CA HIS A 61 -17.79 3.51 2.02
C HIS A 61 -17.43 2.55 0.87
N ALA A 62 -18.26 1.52 0.67
CA ALA A 62 -17.99 0.45 -0.28
C ALA A 62 -18.92 0.53 -1.50
N VAL A 63 -18.37 0.26 -2.68
CA VAL A 63 -19.10 -0.02 -3.93
C VAL A 63 -18.66 -1.40 -4.41
N ASN A 64 -19.62 -2.29 -4.70
CA ASN A 64 -19.39 -3.72 -4.92
C ASN A 64 -18.69 -4.38 -3.71
N ARG A 65 -19.34 -4.31 -2.55
CA ARG A 65 -18.76 -4.68 -1.23
C ARG A 65 -18.13 -6.07 -1.20
N ASP A 66 -18.73 -7.06 -1.85
CA ASP A 66 -18.26 -8.45 -1.83
C ASP A 66 -16.84 -8.62 -2.39
N ARG A 67 -16.34 -7.64 -3.17
CA ARG A 67 -15.02 -7.66 -3.79
C ARG A 67 -13.95 -6.91 -2.99
N VAL A 68 -14.30 -6.19 -1.93
CA VAL A 68 -13.33 -5.30 -1.24
C VAL A 68 -12.44 -6.00 -0.20
N ALA A 69 -12.80 -7.22 0.21
CA ALA A 69 -12.02 -8.08 1.11
C ALA A 69 -11.06 -9.03 0.35
N ASP A 70 -11.21 -9.10 -0.97
CA ASP A 70 -10.51 -10.05 -1.81
C ASP A 70 -9.06 -9.62 -2.05
N ARG A 71 -8.11 -10.35 -1.45
CA ARG A 71 -6.68 -10.10 -1.66
C ARG A 71 -6.28 -10.39 -3.10
N ARG A 72 -5.52 -9.47 -3.70
CA ARG A 72 -4.94 -9.58 -5.05
C ARG A 72 -3.49 -9.10 -5.04
N PHE A 73 -2.73 -9.43 -6.08
CA PHE A 73 -1.37 -8.91 -6.19
C PHE A 73 -1.40 -7.38 -6.30
N PRO A 74 -0.60 -6.65 -5.49
CA PRO A 74 -0.61 -5.19 -5.49
C PRO A 74 -0.02 -4.60 -6.79
N ALA A 75 0.85 -5.34 -7.48
CA ALA A 75 1.58 -4.84 -8.62
C ALA A 75 2.26 -3.48 -8.29
N SER A 76 2.11 -2.47 -9.14
CA SER A 76 2.80 -1.18 -8.92
C SER A 76 2.27 -0.32 -7.77
N THR A 77 1.19 -0.69 -7.07
CA THR A 77 0.83 -0.02 -5.80
C THR A 77 1.80 -0.38 -4.69
N PHE A 78 2.48 -1.54 -4.79
CA PHE A 78 3.54 -1.92 -3.85
C PHE A 78 4.69 -0.92 -3.79
N LYS A 79 4.89 -0.11 -4.84
CA LYS A 79 5.91 0.94 -4.84
C LYS A 79 5.78 1.91 -3.65
N ILE A 80 4.58 2.09 -3.11
CA ILE A 80 4.36 2.88 -1.89
C ILE A 80 5.12 2.28 -0.70
N ALA A 81 4.81 1.01 -0.37
CA ALA A 81 5.49 0.31 0.73
C ALA A 81 6.97 0.11 0.41
N ASN A 82 7.32 -0.24 -0.82
CA ASN A 82 8.71 -0.43 -1.25
C ASN A 82 9.55 0.84 -1.03
N SER A 83 9.06 2.03 -1.41
CA SER A 83 9.77 3.28 -1.14
C SER A 83 9.95 3.56 0.36
N LEU A 84 8.96 3.24 1.19
CA LEU A 84 9.08 3.39 2.64
C LEU A 84 10.16 2.46 3.20
N ILE A 85 10.11 1.18 2.82
CA ILE A 85 11.09 0.15 3.24
C ILE A 85 12.49 0.51 2.76
N ALA A 86 12.63 1.02 1.54
CA ALA A 86 13.91 1.41 0.97
C ALA A 86 14.62 2.49 1.80
N LEU A 87 13.86 3.46 2.30
CA LEU A 87 14.38 4.54 3.14
C LEU A 87 14.71 4.02 4.55
N GLU A 88 13.82 3.22 5.16
CA GLU A 88 14.05 2.72 6.52
C GLU A 88 15.19 1.71 6.64
N THR A 89 15.43 0.93 5.57
CA THR A 89 16.55 -0.02 5.51
C THR A 89 17.86 0.63 5.06
N GLY A 90 17.83 1.89 4.61
CA GLY A 90 18.97 2.54 3.97
C GLY A 90 19.37 1.96 2.61
N ALA A 91 18.52 1.12 2.00
CA ALA A 91 18.71 0.61 0.64
C ALA A 91 18.69 1.73 -0.42
N VAL A 92 18.03 2.84 -0.08
CA VAL A 92 18.14 4.13 -0.74
C VAL A 92 18.37 5.19 0.34
N SER A 93 19.42 6.00 0.16
CA SER A 93 19.87 6.99 1.14
C SER A 93 18.88 8.15 1.34
N ASN A 94 18.25 8.61 0.25
CA ASN A 94 17.21 9.65 0.24
C ASN A 94 16.49 9.68 -1.12
N GLU A 95 15.49 10.55 -1.27
CA GLU A 95 14.71 10.72 -2.49
C GLU A 95 15.49 11.22 -3.72
N ASP A 96 16.68 11.78 -3.55
CA ASP A 96 17.52 12.35 -4.61
C ASP A 96 18.56 11.35 -5.14
N GLU A 97 18.75 10.21 -4.46
CA GLU A 97 19.66 9.17 -4.93
C GLU A 97 19.22 8.65 -6.30
N VAL A 98 20.16 8.63 -7.24
CA VAL A 98 19.95 8.08 -8.58
C VAL A 98 20.16 6.57 -8.54
N ILE A 99 19.07 5.83 -8.79
CA ILE A 99 19.05 4.37 -8.74
C ILE A 99 19.23 3.81 -10.17
N PRO A 100 20.19 2.89 -10.39
CA PRO A 100 20.42 2.31 -11.71
C PRO A 100 19.22 1.50 -12.23
N TYR A 101 18.85 1.66 -13.50
CA TYR A 101 17.85 0.79 -14.13
C TYR A 101 18.43 -0.56 -14.60
N GLY A 102 19.76 -0.69 -14.59
CA GLY A 102 20.48 -1.94 -14.92
C GLY A 102 20.89 -2.09 -16.38
N GLY A 103 20.74 -1.08 -17.23
CA GLY A 103 21.35 -1.02 -18.57
C GLY A 103 20.72 -1.90 -19.66
N LYS A 104 19.74 -2.75 -19.30
CA LYS A 104 19.09 -3.69 -20.24
C LYS A 104 17.85 -3.07 -20.89
N PRO A 105 17.52 -3.41 -22.15
CA PRO A 105 16.27 -2.98 -22.79
C PRO A 105 15.03 -3.27 -21.93
N GLN A 106 14.09 -2.33 -21.90
CA GLN A 106 12.89 -2.38 -21.06
C GLN A 106 11.61 -2.41 -21.91
N PRO A 107 10.51 -3.00 -21.40
CA PRO A 107 9.24 -3.03 -22.13
C PRO A 107 8.62 -1.64 -22.33
N ILE A 108 9.07 -0.63 -21.58
CA ILE A 108 8.68 0.77 -21.75
C ILE A 108 9.95 1.59 -21.93
N LYS A 109 10.10 2.25 -23.08
CA LYS A 109 11.34 2.96 -23.43
C LYS A 109 11.76 4.02 -22.41
N VAL A 110 10.79 4.69 -21.77
CA VAL A 110 11.06 5.69 -20.72
C VAL A 110 11.75 5.10 -19.49
N TRP A 111 11.70 3.77 -19.30
CA TRP A 111 12.37 3.08 -18.19
C TRP A 111 13.87 2.85 -18.42
N GLU A 112 14.38 3.06 -19.63
CA GLU A 112 15.79 2.83 -19.99
C GLU A 112 16.69 4.01 -19.59
N ARG A 113 16.55 4.47 -18.34
CA ARG A 113 17.41 5.46 -17.72
C ARG A 113 17.39 5.30 -16.21
N ASP A 114 18.48 5.69 -15.58
CA ASP A 114 18.58 5.77 -14.13
C ASP A 114 17.62 6.86 -13.63
N MET A 115 17.07 6.64 -12.43
CA MET A 115 16.01 7.48 -11.89
C MET A 115 16.11 7.59 -10.38
N THR A 116 15.67 8.72 -9.84
CA THR A 116 15.34 8.79 -8.43
C THR A 116 14.06 8.02 -8.09
N LEU A 117 13.80 7.78 -6.80
CA LEU A 117 12.53 7.18 -6.37
C LEU A 117 11.32 7.96 -6.90
N GLY A 118 11.37 9.29 -6.89
CA GLY A 118 10.27 10.12 -7.36
C GLY A 118 10.05 10.05 -8.86
N GLU A 119 11.11 10.03 -9.66
CA GLU A 119 11.00 9.85 -11.11
C GLU A 119 10.44 8.46 -11.45
N ALA A 120 10.98 7.41 -10.81
CA ALA A 120 10.54 6.03 -11.02
C ALA A 120 9.09 5.80 -10.56
N MET A 121 8.65 6.48 -9.49
CA MET A 121 7.27 6.43 -9.00
C MET A 121 6.30 6.96 -10.06
N LYS A 122 6.61 8.12 -10.68
CA LYS A 122 5.78 8.79 -11.68
C LYS A 122 5.54 7.94 -12.92
N VAL A 123 6.60 7.36 -13.48
CA VAL A 123 6.51 6.50 -14.68
C VAL A 123 6.33 5.02 -14.35
N SER A 124 6.19 4.70 -13.07
CA SER A 124 6.01 3.35 -12.55
C SER A 124 7.09 2.35 -13.00
N ASN A 125 8.34 2.80 -13.09
CA ASN A 125 9.48 2.02 -13.57
C ASN A 125 9.68 0.75 -12.73
N VAL A 126 9.52 -0.44 -13.32
CA VAL A 126 9.67 -1.70 -12.59
C VAL A 126 11.15 -2.01 -12.36
N ALA A 127 12.03 -1.74 -13.31
CA ALA A 127 13.45 -2.10 -13.22
C ALA A 127 14.15 -1.38 -12.05
N VAL A 128 13.86 -0.09 -11.84
CA VAL A 128 14.39 0.68 -10.71
C VAL A 128 13.91 0.13 -9.37
N PHE A 129 12.62 -0.21 -9.24
CA PHE A 129 12.10 -0.79 -8.00
C PHE A 129 12.54 -2.25 -7.78
N GLN A 130 12.95 -2.96 -8.83
CA GLN A 130 13.63 -4.26 -8.69
C GLN A 130 15.06 -4.10 -8.21
N GLU A 131 15.75 -3.02 -8.59
CA GLU A 131 17.06 -2.68 -8.03
C GLU A 131 16.95 -2.36 -6.54
N VAL A 132 15.99 -1.53 -6.14
CA VAL A 132 15.67 -1.30 -4.72
C VAL A 132 15.41 -2.64 -4.02
N ALA A 133 14.61 -3.52 -4.63
CA ALA A 133 14.29 -4.80 -4.03
C ALA A 133 15.50 -5.71 -3.81
N ARG A 134 16.45 -5.73 -4.74
CA ARG A 134 17.72 -6.46 -4.57
C ARG A 134 18.54 -5.94 -3.39
N ARG A 135 18.56 -4.62 -3.18
CA ARG A 135 19.29 -3.99 -2.07
C ARG A 135 18.65 -4.27 -0.71
N VAL A 136 17.32 -4.30 -0.64
CA VAL A 136 16.58 -4.64 0.58
C VAL A 136 16.73 -6.12 0.93
N GLY A 137 16.67 -7.01 -0.07
CA GLY A 137 16.75 -8.46 0.14
C GLY A 137 15.47 -9.08 0.70
N LEU A 138 15.39 -10.42 0.65
CA LEU A 138 14.20 -11.17 1.11
C LEU A 138 13.93 -10.98 2.61
N ASP A 139 14.97 -11.10 3.44
CA ASP A 139 14.84 -10.99 4.89
C ASP A 139 14.38 -9.59 5.31
N GLY A 140 14.95 -8.55 4.71
CA GLY A 140 14.54 -7.16 4.94
C GLY A 140 13.09 -6.92 4.57
N TYR A 141 12.62 -7.46 3.43
CA TYR A 141 11.19 -7.39 3.11
C TYR A 141 10.32 -8.19 4.07
N GLN A 142 10.75 -9.39 4.49
CA GLN A 142 9.93 -10.21 5.36
C GLN A 142 9.73 -9.54 6.72
N GLU A 143 10.77 -8.93 7.27
CA GLU A 143 10.71 -8.11 8.49
C GLU A 143 9.78 -6.92 8.28
N TRP A 144 10.02 -6.10 7.26
CA TRP A 144 9.30 -4.84 7.10
C TRP A 144 7.84 -5.01 6.67
N LEU A 145 7.48 -6.03 5.88
CA LEU A 145 6.08 -6.30 5.58
C LEU A 145 5.31 -6.68 6.84
N SER A 146 5.94 -7.42 7.75
CA SER A 146 5.35 -7.76 9.05
C SER A 146 5.24 -6.54 9.96
N THR A 147 6.30 -5.74 10.06
CA THR A 147 6.29 -4.46 10.80
C THR A 147 5.18 -3.53 10.31
N LEU A 148 4.97 -3.43 8.99
CA LEU A 148 3.94 -2.57 8.41
C LEU A 148 2.53 -3.20 8.45
N GLY A 149 2.41 -4.51 8.70
CA GLY A 149 1.17 -5.27 8.53
C GLY A 149 0.61 -5.14 7.10
N TYR A 150 1.44 -5.42 6.08
CA TYR A 150 1.07 -5.19 4.68
C TYR A 150 0.47 -6.44 4.00
N GLY A 151 -0.86 -6.49 3.93
CA GLY A 151 -1.59 -7.57 3.26
C GLY A 151 -1.38 -8.93 3.92
N ASN A 152 -0.99 -9.93 3.13
CA ASN A 152 -0.63 -11.25 3.66
C ASN A 152 0.83 -11.38 4.11
N GLU A 153 1.64 -10.33 3.97
CA GLU A 153 3.04 -10.26 4.44
C GLU A 153 3.99 -11.31 3.83
N GLN A 154 3.61 -11.94 2.72
CA GLN A 154 4.40 -13.00 2.11
C GLN A 154 5.35 -12.48 1.03
N VAL A 155 6.64 -12.76 1.18
CA VAL A 155 7.68 -12.42 0.18
C VAL A 155 7.99 -13.61 -0.74
N GLY A 156 7.90 -14.85 -0.25
CA GLY A 156 8.31 -16.02 -1.02
C GLY A 156 9.82 -16.01 -1.30
N SER A 157 10.24 -16.44 -2.50
CA SER A 157 11.66 -16.63 -2.84
C SER A 157 12.17 -15.75 -3.99
N ASP A 158 11.31 -15.02 -4.71
CA ASP A 158 11.71 -14.11 -5.79
C ASP A 158 11.61 -12.66 -5.32
N VAL A 159 12.72 -12.13 -4.82
CA VAL A 159 12.83 -10.77 -4.27
C VAL A 159 12.43 -9.71 -5.29
N GLU A 160 12.50 -9.98 -6.59
CA GLU A 160 12.23 -8.98 -7.63
C GLU A 160 10.80 -9.04 -8.17
N ARG A 161 10.01 -10.06 -7.80
CA ARG A 161 8.71 -10.30 -8.43
C ARG A 161 7.60 -10.69 -7.47
N PHE A 162 7.85 -10.79 -6.16
CA PHE A 162 6.84 -11.21 -5.21
C PHE A 162 5.55 -10.36 -5.22
N TRP A 163 5.67 -9.05 -5.46
CA TRP A 163 4.52 -8.14 -5.61
C TRP A 163 3.88 -8.15 -7.01
N LEU A 164 4.59 -8.72 -8.00
CA LEU A 164 4.14 -8.81 -9.39
C LEU A 164 3.47 -10.15 -9.71
N ARG A 165 3.87 -11.24 -9.05
CA ARG A 165 3.46 -12.62 -9.37
C ARG A 165 3.07 -13.44 -8.13
N GLY A 166 3.03 -12.81 -6.96
CA GLY A 166 2.83 -13.48 -5.69
C GLY A 166 4.15 -13.97 -5.08
N PRO A 167 4.13 -14.36 -3.79
CA PRO A 167 2.92 -14.63 -3.02
C PRO A 167 2.24 -13.41 -2.39
N LEU A 168 2.86 -12.23 -2.43
CA LEU A 168 2.27 -11.04 -1.80
C LEU A 168 0.90 -10.70 -2.38
N ALA A 169 -0.09 -10.60 -1.51
CA ALA A 169 -1.45 -10.23 -1.86
C ALA A 169 -2.05 -9.33 -0.78
N ILE A 170 -2.86 -8.36 -1.20
CA ILE A 170 -3.51 -7.36 -0.34
C ILE A 170 -4.87 -7.00 -0.93
N SER A 171 -5.86 -6.79 -0.08
CA SER A 171 -7.24 -6.46 -0.45
C SER A 171 -7.41 -4.95 -0.62
N PRO A 172 -8.49 -4.49 -1.30
CA PRO A 172 -8.84 -3.08 -1.34
C PRO A 172 -8.98 -2.44 0.04
N VAL A 173 -9.61 -3.10 1.01
CA VAL A 173 -9.74 -2.57 2.38
C VAL A 173 -8.35 -2.36 3.00
N GLU A 174 -7.49 -3.36 2.95
CA GLU A 174 -6.13 -3.27 3.51
C GLU A 174 -5.27 -2.20 2.80
N GLN A 175 -5.45 -2.00 1.48
CA GLN A 175 -4.80 -0.91 0.75
C GLN A 175 -5.26 0.47 1.26
N ALA A 176 -6.56 0.66 1.47
CA ALA A 176 -7.10 1.91 1.99
C ALA A 176 -6.63 2.18 3.43
N GLU A 177 -6.57 1.15 4.28
CA GLU A 177 -6.06 1.26 5.65
C GLU A 177 -4.55 1.57 5.68
N PHE A 178 -3.76 0.91 4.84
CA PHE A 178 -2.34 1.23 4.71
C PHE A 178 -2.13 2.67 4.22
N ALA A 179 -2.90 3.10 3.22
CA ALA A 179 -2.87 4.47 2.71
C ALA A 179 -3.29 5.50 3.78
N ALA A 180 -4.31 5.20 4.59
CA ALA A 180 -4.73 6.04 5.70
C ALA A 180 -3.62 6.19 6.75
N ARG A 181 -3.01 5.08 7.18
CA ARG A 181 -1.90 5.11 8.15
C ARG A 181 -0.71 5.90 7.62
N LEU A 182 -0.36 5.74 6.34
CA LEU A 182 0.69 6.54 5.71
C LEU A 182 0.32 8.03 5.67
N ALA A 183 -0.90 8.36 5.28
CA ALA A 183 -1.39 9.73 5.19
C ALA A 183 -1.38 10.45 6.54
N SER A 184 -1.77 9.75 7.61
CA SER A 184 -1.73 10.23 9.00
C SER A 184 -0.32 10.17 9.62
N GLY A 185 0.66 9.59 8.91
CA GLY A 185 2.02 9.41 9.41
C GLY A 185 2.12 8.43 10.58
N THR A 186 1.20 7.48 10.71
CA THR A 186 1.08 6.55 11.85
C THR A 186 1.62 5.15 11.57
N LEU A 187 2.22 4.90 10.40
CA LEU A 187 2.95 3.66 10.17
C LEU A 187 4.15 3.59 11.14
N PRO A 188 4.56 2.38 11.57
CA PRO A 188 5.74 2.15 12.41
C PRO A 188 7.04 2.32 11.60
N ALA A 189 7.26 3.53 11.09
CA ALA A 189 8.41 3.97 10.31
C ALA A 189 8.74 5.42 10.68
N SER A 190 9.93 5.90 10.35
CA SER A 190 10.30 7.28 10.65
C SER A 190 9.34 8.30 10.00
N LYS A 191 9.11 9.42 10.70
CA LYS A 191 8.25 10.51 10.19
C LYS A 191 8.82 11.12 8.91
N SER A 192 10.14 11.18 8.79
CA SER A 192 10.84 11.64 7.58
C SER A 192 10.52 10.76 6.38
N SER A 193 10.71 9.44 6.49
CA SER A 193 10.44 8.53 5.36
C SER A 193 8.98 8.54 4.96
N GLN A 194 8.06 8.58 5.94
CA GLN A 194 6.63 8.71 5.65
C GLN A 194 6.32 10.02 4.92
N SER A 195 6.90 11.15 5.34
CA SER A 195 6.74 12.44 4.65
C SER A 195 7.25 12.38 3.22
N THR A 196 8.47 11.86 3.02
CA THR A 196 9.08 11.70 1.69
C THR A 196 8.17 10.87 0.79
N VAL A 197 7.71 9.70 1.24
CA VAL A 197 6.83 8.83 0.43
C VAL A 197 5.49 9.49 0.12
N ARG A 198 4.91 10.26 1.05
CA ARG A 198 3.70 11.06 0.77
C ARG A 198 3.94 12.04 -0.37
N ASP A 199 5.05 12.76 -0.36
CA ASP A 199 5.37 13.74 -1.40
C ASP A 199 5.57 13.10 -2.77
N LEU A 200 6.15 11.89 -2.83
CA LEU A 200 6.27 11.12 -4.07
C LEU A 200 4.92 10.76 -4.72
N LEU A 201 3.83 10.75 -3.93
CA LEU A 201 2.50 10.32 -4.35
C LEU A 201 1.58 11.47 -4.75
N LEU A 202 1.99 12.74 -4.58
CA LEU A 202 1.15 13.88 -4.95
C LEU A 202 0.89 13.91 -6.46
N VAL A 203 -0.38 13.76 -6.85
CA VAL A 203 -0.80 13.70 -8.26
C VAL A 203 -1.82 14.79 -8.65
N GLY A 204 -2.35 15.54 -7.69
CA GLY A 204 -3.31 16.62 -7.99
C GLY A 204 -3.55 17.56 -6.82
N ARG A 205 -4.02 18.76 -7.15
CA ARG A 205 -4.48 19.78 -6.20
C ARG A 205 -5.78 20.39 -6.70
N ASN A 206 -6.70 20.68 -5.78
CA ASN A 206 -7.93 21.41 -6.07
C ASN A 206 -8.21 22.39 -4.92
N GLY A 207 -7.91 23.68 -5.13
CA GLY A 207 -7.86 24.63 -4.03
C GLY A 207 -6.84 24.17 -2.98
N GLN A 208 -7.29 23.98 -1.74
CA GLN A 208 -6.47 23.47 -0.64
C GLN A 208 -6.42 21.93 -0.57
N ASP A 209 -7.29 21.24 -1.30
CA ASP A 209 -7.33 19.78 -1.30
C ASP A 209 -6.16 19.20 -2.12
N ARG A 210 -5.59 18.10 -1.63
CA ARG A 210 -4.48 17.39 -2.27
C ARG A 210 -4.87 15.95 -2.52
N LEU A 211 -4.61 15.47 -3.74
CA LEU A 211 -4.83 14.10 -4.16
C LEU A 211 -3.48 13.40 -4.28
N TYR A 212 -3.32 12.33 -3.51
CA TYR A 212 -2.14 11.47 -3.50
C TYR A 212 -2.55 10.10 -4.00
N ALA A 213 -1.83 9.52 -4.98
CA ALA A 213 -2.22 8.20 -5.46
C ALA A 213 -1.14 7.47 -6.28
N LYS A 214 -1.25 6.15 -6.29
CA LYS A 214 -0.49 5.26 -7.17
C LYS A 214 -1.39 4.32 -7.96
N THR A 215 -1.04 4.14 -9.23
CA THR A 215 -1.64 3.12 -10.10
C THR A 215 -0.91 1.78 -10.02
N GLY A 216 -1.64 0.69 -10.20
CA GLY A 216 -1.12 -0.68 -10.34
C GLY A 216 -1.81 -1.44 -11.48
N TRP A 217 -1.11 -2.36 -12.12
CA TRP A 217 -1.70 -3.28 -13.09
C TRP A 217 -1.05 -4.66 -12.92
N SER A 218 -1.83 -5.61 -12.40
CA SER A 218 -1.44 -6.98 -12.20
C SER A 218 -1.74 -7.80 -13.46
N ILE A 219 -0.74 -7.89 -14.34
CA ILE A 219 -0.84 -8.63 -15.62
C ILE A 219 -0.80 -10.15 -15.40
N SER A 220 -0.21 -10.59 -14.29
CA SER A 220 -0.07 -12.02 -13.93
C SER A 220 -1.32 -12.61 -13.27
N ALA A 221 -2.23 -11.76 -12.75
CA ALA A 221 -3.47 -12.19 -12.14
C ALA A 221 -4.47 -12.69 -13.19
N LYS A 222 -5.40 -13.55 -12.76
CA LYS A 222 -6.54 -14.03 -13.57
C LYS A 222 -7.84 -13.81 -12.77
N PRO A 223 -8.74 -12.91 -13.22
CA PRO A 223 -8.54 -11.91 -14.27
C PRO A 223 -7.41 -10.92 -13.94
N GLN A 224 -6.91 -10.18 -14.94
CA GLN A 224 -5.95 -9.12 -14.67
C GLN A 224 -6.62 -7.99 -13.88
N ILE A 225 -5.91 -7.41 -12.92
CA ILE A 225 -6.47 -6.40 -12.02
C ILE A 225 -5.76 -5.06 -12.19
N GLY A 226 -6.53 -4.01 -12.39
CA GLY A 226 -6.10 -2.63 -12.37
C GLY A 226 -6.36 -1.99 -11.00
N TRP A 227 -5.39 -1.27 -10.46
CA TRP A 227 -5.46 -0.59 -9.16
C TRP A 227 -5.34 0.92 -9.29
N TRP A 228 -6.05 1.64 -8.43
CA TRP A 228 -5.73 3.02 -8.07
C TRP A 228 -5.95 3.23 -6.57
N VAL A 229 -4.86 3.46 -5.85
CA VAL A 229 -4.83 3.52 -4.38
C VAL A 229 -4.23 4.85 -3.96
N GLY A 230 -4.80 5.47 -2.93
CA GLY A 230 -4.36 6.80 -2.54
C GLY A 230 -5.18 7.38 -1.39
N TRP A 231 -5.09 8.69 -1.23
CA TRP A 231 -5.95 9.45 -0.34
C TRP A 231 -6.17 10.88 -0.86
N VAL A 232 -7.22 11.48 -0.36
CA VAL A 232 -7.49 12.91 -0.47
C VAL A 232 -7.26 13.52 0.91
N GLU A 233 -6.41 14.52 0.96
CA GLU A 233 -6.21 15.35 2.15
C GLU A 233 -6.89 16.69 1.90
N LYS A 234 -7.87 17.02 2.73
CA LYS A 234 -8.67 18.24 2.63
C LYS A 234 -7.93 19.44 3.22
N GLY A 235 -8.34 20.65 2.84
CA GLY A 235 -7.76 21.89 3.37
C GLY A 235 -7.85 22.05 4.90
N ASP A 236 -8.83 21.40 5.54
CA ASP A 236 -9.03 21.37 6.99
C ASP A 236 -8.23 20.24 7.69
N GLY A 237 -7.52 19.40 6.94
CA GLY A 237 -6.75 18.28 7.46
C GLY A 237 -7.47 16.93 7.41
N SER A 238 -8.76 16.88 7.03
CA SER A 238 -9.50 15.62 6.91
C SER A 238 -8.85 14.70 5.88
N ILE A 239 -8.77 13.40 6.19
CA ILE A 239 -8.17 12.38 5.31
C ILE A 239 -9.22 11.38 4.87
N TYR A 240 -9.29 11.16 3.55
CA TYR A 240 -10.11 10.14 2.93
C TYR A 240 -9.23 9.21 2.09
N ALA A 241 -8.89 8.04 2.62
CA ALA A 241 -8.07 7.05 1.92
C ALA A 241 -8.94 6.14 1.05
N PHE A 242 -8.45 5.72 -0.11
CA PHE A 242 -9.23 4.91 -1.04
C PHE A 242 -8.41 3.83 -1.73
N ALA A 243 -9.12 2.80 -2.18
CA ALA A 243 -8.61 1.81 -3.12
C ALA A 243 -9.69 1.46 -4.15
N LEU A 244 -9.31 1.55 -5.43
CA LEU A 244 -10.08 1.09 -6.58
C LEU A 244 -9.41 -0.16 -7.15
N THR A 245 -10.22 -1.18 -7.44
CA THR A 245 -9.87 -2.27 -8.35
C THR A 245 -10.80 -2.29 -9.55
N ILE A 246 -10.27 -2.65 -10.71
CA ILE A 246 -11.07 -3.00 -11.90
C ILE A 246 -10.52 -4.26 -12.55
N ASP A 247 -11.40 -5.02 -13.19
CA ASP A 247 -11.00 -6.10 -14.09
C ASP A 247 -10.47 -5.48 -15.39
N ILE A 248 -9.32 -5.97 -15.85
CA ILE A 248 -8.68 -5.52 -17.10
C ILE A 248 -8.84 -6.64 -18.13
N VAL A 249 -9.77 -6.45 -19.06
CA VAL A 249 -10.01 -7.36 -20.18
C VAL A 249 -9.27 -6.86 -21.44
N SER A 250 -9.13 -5.55 -21.58
CA SER A 250 -8.46 -4.90 -22.69
C SER A 250 -7.46 -3.84 -22.20
N ARG A 251 -6.50 -3.48 -23.05
CA ARG A 251 -5.55 -2.40 -22.74
C ARG A 251 -6.24 -1.04 -22.55
N ARG A 252 -7.45 -0.83 -23.09
CA ARG A 252 -8.21 0.42 -22.93
C ARG A 252 -8.75 0.60 -21.51
N ASP A 253 -9.02 -0.50 -20.82
CA ASP A 253 -9.58 -0.50 -19.46
C ASP A 253 -8.56 0.08 -18.47
N VAL A 254 -7.26 -0.11 -18.76
CA VAL A 254 -6.13 0.40 -17.98
C VAL A 254 -6.21 1.92 -17.80
N ASP A 255 -6.76 2.63 -18.77
CA ASP A 255 -6.86 4.09 -18.72
C ASP A 255 -8.08 4.58 -17.92
N GLN A 256 -9.05 3.69 -17.62
CA GLN A 256 -10.28 4.05 -16.89
C GLN A 256 -10.09 4.20 -15.38
N ARG A 257 -9.01 3.63 -14.80
CA ARG A 257 -8.78 3.64 -13.34
C ARG A 257 -8.84 5.05 -12.72
N LYS A 258 -8.15 6.03 -13.31
CA LYS A 258 -8.11 7.39 -12.73
C LYS A 258 -9.43 8.15 -12.95
N PRO A 259 -10.00 8.21 -14.18
CA PRO A 259 -11.29 8.86 -14.39
C PRO A 259 -12.42 8.26 -13.54
N LEU A 260 -12.55 6.93 -13.51
CA LEU A 260 -13.55 6.22 -12.71
C LEU A 260 -13.39 6.52 -11.22
N GLY A 261 -12.17 6.40 -10.68
CA GLY A 261 -11.93 6.67 -9.28
C GLY A 261 -12.23 8.13 -8.91
N LYS A 262 -11.91 9.10 -9.78
CA LYS A 262 -12.29 10.51 -9.57
C LYS A 262 -13.81 10.68 -9.60
N ALA A 263 -14.52 10.02 -10.51
CA ALA A 263 -15.99 10.05 -10.55
C ALA A 263 -16.61 9.50 -9.25
N LEU A 264 -16.05 8.44 -8.68
CA LEU A 264 -16.47 7.87 -7.41
C LEU A 264 -16.17 8.80 -6.22
N LEU A 265 -14.97 9.40 -6.17
CA LEU A 265 -14.63 10.43 -5.17
C LEU A 265 -15.58 11.64 -5.26
N LYS A 266 -15.96 12.05 -6.47
CA LYS A 266 -16.92 13.13 -6.71
C LYS A 266 -18.33 12.76 -6.25
N ALA A 267 -18.78 11.54 -6.58
CA ALA A 267 -20.09 11.06 -6.16
C ALA A 267 -20.21 10.99 -4.62
N LEU A 268 -19.11 10.66 -3.93
CA LEU A 268 -19.00 10.67 -2.48
C LEU A 268 -18.68 12.05 -1.88
N ARG A 269 -18.60 13.11 -2.71
CA ARG A 269 -18.32 14.50 -2.31
C ARG A 269 -16.96 14.71 -1.62
N VAL A 270 -15.98 13.88 -1.94
CA VAL A 270 -14.62 13.93 -1.37
C VAL A 270 -13.70 14.82 -2.20
N TYR A 271 -13.72 14.64 -3.52
CA TYR A 271 -12.84 15.33 -4.47
C TYR A 271 -13.54 15.50 -5.82
N PRO A 272 -13.35 16.63 -6.55
CA PRO A 272 -14.09 16.91 -7.78
C PRO A 272 -13.76 16.03 -8.99
#